data_AF-A0A436DZ99-F1
#
_entry.id   AF-A0A436DZ99-F1
#
_cell.length_a   1.000
_cell.length_b   1.000
_cell.length_c   1.000
_cell.angle_alpha   90.00
_cell.angle_beta   90.00
_cell.angle_gamma   90.00
#
_symmetry.space_group_name_H-M   'P 1'
#
loop_
_entity.id
_entity.type
_entity.pdbx_description
1 polymer ?
#
loop_
_entity_poly.entity_id
_entity_poly.type
_entity_poly.pdbx_seq_one_letter_code
_entity_poly.pdbx_strand_id
1 'polypeptide(L)'
;HNPYYDNGIKLFGPDGYKLSDEIEERIESMLDKDIELALADSDGLGRAKRVDGVHDRYIEFAKRTLPRSMSLAGLRIVVDCANGAAYKVAPEALWELGAEVVAINVEPNGFNINKECGSTHPAGLQKKVHEVRADIGIALDGDADRVVIVDENGAIVDGDQIMALIAESWHQSGRLA
;
A
#
# COMPACT_ATOMS: atom_id res chain seq x y z
N HIS A 1 9.75 -0.03 2.04
CA HIS A 1 10.74 -1.13 2.18
C HIS A 1 12.01 -0.80 3.01
N ASN A 2 12.36 0.47 3.23
CA ASN A 2 13.54 0.84 4.03
C ASN A 2 13.39 0.45 5.52
N PRO A 3 14.51 0.29 6.25
CA PRO A 3 14.49 0.02 7.69
C PRO A 3 13.93 1.21 8.51
N TYR A 4 13.58 0.95 9.76
CA TYR A 4 12.86 1.90 10.63
C TYR A 4 13.57 3.24 10.91
N TYR A 5 14.89 3.30 10.73
CA TYR A 5 15.68 4.52 10.98
C TYR A 5 15.70 5.48 9.78
N ASP A 6 15.26 5.02 8.60
CA ASP A 6 15.08 5.87 7.43
C ASP A 6 13.64 6.39 7.37
N ASN A 7 13.47 7.61 6.86
CA ASN A 7 12.16 8.19 6.61
C ASN A 7 12.18 9.13 5.39
N GLY A 8 11.02 9.45 4.85
CA GLY A 8 10.91 10.30 3.67
C GLY A 8 9.61 11.11 3.65
N ILE A 9 9.63 12.21 2.90
CA ILE A 9 8.46 13.04 2.63
C ILE A 9 8.13 12.89 1.14
N LYS A 10 6.89 12.54 0.83
CA LYS A 10 6.35 12.47 -0.54
C LYS A 10 5.21 13.47 -0.65
N LEU A 11 5.23 14.31 -1.68
CA LEU A 11 4.20 15.31 -1.95
C LEU A 11 3.40 14.93 -3.19
N PHE A 12 2.09 15.18 -3.14
CA PHE A 12 1.15 14.89 -4.23
C PHE A 12 0.35 16.14 -4.58
N GLY A 13 0.15 16.35 -5.88
CA GLY A 13 -0.69 17.41 -6.41
C GLY A 13 -2.19 17.14 -6.20
N PRO A 14 -3.05 18.14 -6.50
CA PRO A 14 -4.52 17.98 -6.41
C PRO A 14 -5.09 16.96 -7.41
N ASP A 15 -4.31 16.57 -8.41
CA ASP A 15 -4.60 15.54 -9.41
C ASP A 15 -4.17 14.14 -8.98
N GLY A 16 -3.49 14.00 -7.83
CA GLY A 16 -3.00 12.74 -7.30
C GLY A 16 -1.65 12.27 -7.86
N TYR A 17 -1.01 13.06 -8.73
CA TYR A 17 0.33 12.78 -9.24
C TYR A 17 1.42 13.35 -8.33
N LYS A 18 2.66 12.92 -8.54
CA LYS A 18 3.83 13.58 -7.96
C LYS A 18 3.94 15.01 -8.47
N LEU A 19 4.66 15.85 -7.72
CA LEU A 19 4.96 17.21 -8.16
C LEU A 19 5.75 17.17 -9.48
N SER A 20 5.56 18.19 -10.32
CA SER A 20 6.38 18.34 -11.52
C SER A 20 7.79 18.78 -11.13
N ASP A 21 8.77 18.45 -11.98
CA ASP A 21 10.17 18.86 -11.82
C ASP A 21 10.28 20.39 -11.60
N GLU A 22 9.49 21.19 -12.33
CA GLU A 22 9.45 22.64 -12.14
C GLU A 22 9.03 23.06 -10.72
N ILE A 23 8.05 22.36 -10.11
CA ILE A 23 7.63 22.66 -8.73
C ILE A 23 8.69 22.18 -7.74
N GLU A 24 9.30 21.02 -7.97
CA GLU A 24 10.38 20.49 -7.14
C GLU A 24 11.57 21.46 -7.12
N GLU A 25 12.05 21.91 -8.28
CA GLU A 25 13.13 22.90 -8.42
C GLU A 25 12.80 24.21 -7.70
N ARG A 26 11.54 24.65 -7.76
CA ARG A 26 11.10 25.85 -7.04
C ARG A 26 11.16 25.66 -5.54
N ILE A 27 10.70 24.53 -5.01
CA ILE A 27 10.78 24.20 -3.58
C ILE A 27 12.25 24.14 -3.15
N GLU A 28 13.12 23.47 -3.90
CA GLU A 28 14.56 23.40 -3.62
C GLU A 28 15.20 24.80 -3.59
N SER A 29 14.87 25.65 -4.56
CA SER A 29 15.37 27.04 -4.59
C SER A 29 14.93 27.87 -3.39
N MET A 30 13.86 27.48 -2.69
CA MET A 30 13.37 28.15 -1.50
C MET A 30 14.06 27.66 -0.22
N LEU A 31 14.63 26.45 -0.21
CA LEU A 31 15.32 25.90 0.96
C LEU A 31 16.58 26.71 1.32
N ASP A 32 17.23 27.30 0.32
CA ASP A 32 18.45 28.13 0.50
C ASP A 32 18.14 29.61 0.80
N LYS A 33 16.86 30.01 0.81
CA LYS A 33 16.44 31.41 0.96
C LYS A 33 15.95 31.68 2.38
N ASP A 34 16.13 32.94 2.80
CA ASP A 34 15.56 33.43 4.05
C ASP A 34 14.02 33.51 3.93
N ILE A 35 13.34 32.88 4.88
CA ILE A 35 11.89 32.66 4.88
C ILE A 35 11.15 33.71 5.73
N GLU A 36 11.86 34.62 6.40
CA GLU A 36 11.26 35.63 7.29
C GLU A 36 10.18 36.48 6.62
N LEU A 37 10.25 36.67 5.30
CA LEU A 37 9.28 37.45 4.51
C LEU A 37 7.99 36.69 4.14
N ALA A 38 7.89 35.38 4.45
CA ALA A 38 6.73 34.54 4.11
C ALA A 38 5.85 34.18 5.33
N LEU A 39 6.07 34.80 6.48
CA LEU A 39 5.30 34.54 7.69
C LEU A 39 3.88 35.11 7.55
N ALA A 40 2.89 34.32 7.96
CA ALA A 40 1.50 34.76 7.99
C ALA A 40 1.22 35.63 9.24
N ASP A 41 0.41 36.68 9.06
CA ASP A 41 -0.16 37.44 10.17
C ASP A 41 -1.12 36.59 11.00
N SER A 42 -1.47 37.08 12.20
CA SER A 42 -2.30 36.34 13.16
C SER A 42 -3.66 35.86 12.60
N ASP A 43 -4.25 36.62 11.68
CA ASP A 43 -5.49 36.31 10.98
C ASP A 43 -5.30 35.37 9.78
N GLY A 44 -4.08 35.25 9.25
CA GLY A 44 -3.67 34.34 8.17
C GLY A 44 -3.21 32.96 8.63
N LEU A 45 -3.15 32.68 9.94
CA LEU A 45 -2.70 31.40 10.47
C LEU A 45 -3.61 30.23 10.05
N GLY A 46 -3.00 29.19 9.47
CA GLY A 46 -3.68 27.95 9.11
C GLY A 46 -4.19 27.16 10.32
N ARG A 47 -5.17 26.28 10.09
CA ARG A 47 -5.77 25.40 11.11
C ARG A 47 -5.57 23.94 10.74
N ALA A 48 -5.22 23.11 11.73
CA ALA A 48 -5.14 21.66 11.57
C ALA A 48 -6.38 20.98 12.16
N LYS A 49 -6.87 19.94 11.49
CA LYS A 49 -7.95 19.08 11.98
C LYS A 49 -7.65 17.63 11.63
N ARG A 50 -8.00 16.70 12.52
CA ARG A 50 -7.99 15.26 12.22
C ARG A 50 -9.21 14.90 11.39
N VAL A 51 -9.00 14.11 10.33
CA VAL A 51 -10.07 13.57 9.49
C VAL A 51 -10.28 12.12 9.91
N ASP A 52 -11.47 11.82 10.44
CA ASP A 52 -11.86 10.48 10.86
C ASP A 52 -12.44 9.69 9.67
N GLY A 53 -12.48 8.36 9.78
CA GLY A 53 -13.07 7.47 8.75
C GLY A 53 -12.27 7.39 7.44
N VAL A 54 -10.99 7.78 7.46
CA VAL A 54 -10.14 7.74 6.25
C VAL A 54 -9.87 6.33 5.76
N HIS A 55 -9.76 5.35 6.68
CA HIS A 55 -9.58 3.94 6.32
C HIS A 55 -10.81 3.41 5.59
N ASP A 56 -12.00 3.53 6.18
CA ASP A 56 -13.26 3.05 5.61
C ASP A 56 -13.51 3.65 4.21
N ARG A 57 -13.25 4.96 4.06
CA ARG A 57 -13.38 5.65 2.76
C ARG A 57 -12.43 5.09 1.71
N TYR A 58 -11.20 4.77 2.09
CA TYR A 58 -10.21 4.19 1.18
C TYR A 58 -10.56 2.73 0.83
N ILE A 59 -10.96 1.93 1.82
CA ILE A 59 -11.41 0.54 1.62
C ILE A 59 -12.61 0.50 0.67
N GLU A 60 -13.62 1.35 0.89
CA GLU A 60 -14.77 1.47 0.01
C GLU A 60 -14.38 1.85 -1.43
N PHE A 61 -13.45 2.79 -1.59
CA PHE A 61 -12.94 3.16 -2.91
C PHE A 61 -12.24 1.98 -3.59
N ALA A 62 -11.34 1.28 -2.89
CA ALA A 62 -10.60 0.14 -3.42
C ALA A 62 -11.56 -0.99 -3.87
N LYS A 63 -12.53 -1.36 -3.03
CA LYS A 63 -13.53 -2.40 -3.36
C LYS A 63 -14.38 -2.03 -4.58
N ARG A 64 -14.72 -0.74 -4.77
CA ARG A 64 -15.50 -0.26 -5.93
C ARG A 64 -14.78 -0.40 -7.27
N THR A 65 -13.47 -0.65 -7.27
CA THR A 65 -12.72 -0.95 -8.50
C THR A 65 -13.02 -2.35 -9.05
N LEU A 66 -13.61 -3.23 -8.22
CA LEU A 66 -14.05 -4.56 -8.61
C LEU A 66 -15.50 -4.56 -9.10
N PRO A 67 -15.91 -5.54 -9.93
CA PRO A 67 -17.32 -5.74 -10.26
C PRO A 67 -18.18 -5.92 -9.00
N ARG A 68 -19.37 -5.34 -8.96
CA ARG A 68 -20.25 -5.37 -7.76
C ARG A 68 -20.63 -6.78 -7.28
N SER A 69 -20.63 -7.75 -8.19
CA SER A 69 -20.94 -9.16 -7.88
C SER A 69 -19.71 -9.97 -7.48
N MET A 70 -18.52 -9.37 -7.49
CA MET A 70 -17.28 -10.05 -7.11
C MET A 70 -17.27 -10.34 -5.62
N SER A 71 -16.86 -11.56 -5.27
CA SER A 71 -16.65 -12.00 -3.90
C SER A 71 -15.40 -12.88 -3.87
N LEU A 72 -14.64 -12.77 -2.78
CA LEU A 72 -13.50 -13.62 -2.49
C LEU A 72 -13.89 -14.79 -1.55
N ALA A 73 -15.19 -15.02 -1.36
CA ALA A 73 -15.68 -16.13 -0.55
C ALA A 73 -15.14 -17.48 -1.03
N GLY A 74 -14.65 -18.27 -0.07
CA GLY A 74 -14.00 -19.56 -0.35
C GLY A 74 -12.49 -19.48 -0.55
N LEU A 75 -11.90 -18.28 -0.64
CA LEU A 75 -10.45 -18.10 -0.66
C LEU A 75 -9.91 -17.87 0.75
N ARG A 76 -8.83 -18.58 1.09
CA ARG A 76 -7.98 -18.30 2.24
C ARG A 76 -6.77 -17.50 1.79
N ILE A 77 -6.61 -16.30 2.33
CA ILE A 77 -5.57 -15.34 1.96
C ILE A 77 -4.67 -15.07 3.16
N VAL A 78 -3.37 -15.26 3.01
CA VAL A 78 -2.39 -14.75 3.98
C VAL A 78 -1.94 -13.37 3.52
N VAL A 79 -1.99 -12.37 4.39
CA VAL A 79 -1.52 -11.02 4.07
C VAL A 79 -0.44 -10.56 5.04
N ASP A 80 0.74 -10.26 4.51
CA ASP A 80 1.88 -9.68 5.22
C ASP A 80 1.91 -8.18 5.01
N CYS A 81 1.63 -7.42 6.08
CA CYS A 81 1.56 -5.95 6.01
C CYS A 81 2.87 -5.26 6.38
N ALA A 82 3.97 -6.01 6.54
CA ALA A 82 5.31 -5.49 6.84
C ALA A 82 5.41 -4.62 8.11
N ASN A 83 4.44 -4.73 9.03
CA ASN A 83 4.24 -3.76 10.13
C ASN A 83 4.21 -2.31 9.62
N GLY A 84 3.68 -2.10 8.42
CA GLY A 84 3.65 -0.83 7.70
C GLY A 84 2.28 -0.18 7.67
N ALA A 85 2.09 0.76 6.74
CA ALA A 85 0.90 1.61 6.63
C ALA A 85 -0.40 0.83 6.41
N ALA A 86 -0.34 -0.30 5.71
CA ALA A 86 -1.52 -1.08 5.33
C ALA A 86 -2.03 -2.05 6.41
N TYR A 87 -1.41 -2.12 7.59
CA TYR A 87 -1.67 -3.16 8.60
C TYR A 87 -3.13 -3.27 9.07
N LYS A 88 -3.92 -2.20 8.95
CA LYS A 88 -5.36 -2.21 9.21
C LYS A 88 -6.17 -2.39 7.94
N VAL A 89 -5.82 -1.61 6.91
CA VAL A 89 -6.61 -1.43 5.69
C VAL A 89 -6.62 -2.69 4.82
N ALA A 90 -5.48 -3.33 4.60
CA ALA A 90 -5.39 -4.47 3.68
C ALA A 90 -6.14 -5.72 4.21
N PRO A 91 -5.96 -6.15 5.48
CA PRO A 91 -6.73 -7.27 6.02
C PRO A 91 -8.24 -7.01 6.01
N GLU A 92 -8.66 -5.82 6.41
CA GLU A 92 -10.07 -5.44 6.49
C GLU A 92 -10.74 -5.43 5.10
N ALA A 93 -10.09 -4.83 4.09
CA ALA A 93 -10.62 -4.82 2.73
C ALA A 93 -10.83 -6.22 2.15
N LEU A 94 -9.88 -7.14 2.38
CA LEU A 94 -9.99 -8.53 1.91
C LEU A 94 -11.10 -9.30 2.64
N TRP A 95 -11.21 -9.10 3.95
CA TRP A 95 -12.25 -9.72 4.76
C TRP A 95 -13.65 -9.22 4.36
N GLU A 96 -13.82 -7.92 4.12
CA GLU A 96 -15.10 -7.34 3.67
C GLU A 96 -15.52 -7.83 2.27
N LEU A 97 -14.56 -8.27 1.44
CA LEU A 97 -14.83 -8.95 0.17
C LEU A 97 -15.18 -10.44 0.33
N GLY A 98 -15.18 -10.97 1.56
CA GLY A 98 -15.62 -12.32 1.90
C GLY A 98 -14.51 -13.36 2.05
N ALA A 99 -13.23 -12.99 1.96
CA ALA A 99 -12.12 -13.92 2.12
C ALA A 99 -11.95 -14.39 3.58
N GLU A 100 -11.41 -15.58 3.77
CA GLU A 100 -10.81 -15.99 5.04
C GLU A 100 -9.40 -15.39 5.12
N VAL A 101 -9.19 -14.42 6.01
CA VAL A 101 -7.93 -13.66 6.07
C VAL A 101 -7.06 -14.11 7.25
N VAL A 102 -5.81 -14.47 6.96
CA VAL A 102 -4.75 -14.71 7.93
C VAL A 102 -3.73 -13.58 7.83
N ALA A 103 -3.87 -12.57 8.69
CA ALA A 103 -2.96 -11.42 8.70
C ALA A 103 -1.69 -11.72 9.51
N ILE A 104 -0.52 -11.35 8.98
CA ILE A 104 0.77 -11.41 9.66
C ILE A 104 1.47 -10.06 9.58
N ASN A 105 2.35 -9.76 10.54
CA ASN A 105 3.08 -8.50 10.63
C ASN A 105 2.12 -7.29 10.60
N VAL A 106 1.11 -7.34 11.47
CA VAL A 106 0.10 -6.30 11.67
C VAL A 106 0.14 -5.66 13.05
N GLU A 107 1.28 -5.77 13.74
CA GLU A 107 1.49 -5.24 15.08
C GLU A 107 2.67 -4.24 15.08
N PRO A 108 2.53 -3.10 14.39
CA PRO A 108 3.59 -2.10 14.34
C PRO A 108 3.88 -1.52 15.72
N ASN A 109 5.15 -1.46 16.09
CA ASN A 109 5.62 -0.92 17.37
C ASN A 109 6.59 0.28 17.21
N GLY A 110 6.74 0.79 15.99
CA GLY A 110 7.65 1.89 15.64
C GLY A 110 9.08 1.45 15.27
N PHE A 111 9.47 0.20 15.54
CA PHE A 111 10.83 -0.31 15.28
C PHE A 111 10.86 -1.56 14.37
N ASN A 112 9.71 -2.18 14.11
CA ASN A 112 9.59 -3.47 13.42
C ASN A 112 9.09 -3.37 11.97
N ILE A 113 9.00 -2.17 11.40
CA ILE A 113 8.63 -2.00 9.99
C ILE A 113 9.66 -2.67 9.07
N ASN A 114 9.20 -3.44 8.08
CA ASN A 114 10.01 -4.20 7.11
C ASN A 114 11.04 -5.16 7.73
N LYS A 115 10.96 -5.44 9.04
CA LYS A 115 11.94 -6.26 9.74
C LYS A 115 11.65 -7.74 9.49
N GLU A 116 12.41 -8.34 8.57
CA GLU A 116 12.29 -9.76 8.19
C GLU A 116 10.86 -10.13 7.73
N CYS A 117 10.15 -9.15 7.15
CA CYS A 117 8.79 -9.27 6.66
C CYS A 117 8.53 -8.38 5.44
N GLY A 118 7.34 -8.54 4.84
CA GLY A 118 6.89 -7.76 3.71
C GLY A 118 7.47 -8.21 2.38
N SER A 119 7.22 -7.42 1.33
CA SER A 119 7.54 -7.79 -0.06
C SER A 119 9.03 -8.05 -0.33
N THR A 120 9.94 -7.46 0.46
CA THR A 120 11.38 -7.69 0.34
C THR A 120 11.87 -8.94 1.10
N HIS A 121 11.08 -9.46 2.04
CA HIS A 121 11.40 -10.64 2.84
C HIS A 121 10.21 -11.61 2.95
N PRO A 122 9.75 -12.21 1.82
CA PRO A 122 8.51 -12.99 1.77
C PRO A 122 8.62 -14.39 2.41
N ALA A 123 9.77 -14.79 2.94
CA ALA A 123 9.98 -16.13 3.49
C ALA A 123 8.98 -16.49 4.61
N GLY A 124 8.64 -15.53 5.48
CA GLY A 124 7.62 -15.70 6.51
C GLY A 124 6.22 -15.93 5.91
N LEU A 125 5.88 -15.19 4.85
CA LEU A 125 4.64 -15.36 4.11
C LEU A 125 4.57 -16.73 3.44
N GLN A 126 5.61 -17.16 2.72
CA GLN A 126 5.67 -18.47 2.06
C GLN A 126 5.43 -19.62 3.03
N LYS A 127 6.11 -19.57 4.19
CA LYS A 127 5.91 -20.55 5.26
C LYS A 127 4.47 -20.54 5.76
N LYS A 128 3.90 -19.36 5.99
CA LYS A 128 2.54 -19.23 6.52
C LYS A 128 1.49 -19.74 5.52
N VAL A 129 1.63 -19.41 4.23
CA VAL A 129 0.76 -19.91 3.15
C VAL A 129 0.70 -21.44 3.17
N HIS A 130 1.86 -22.09 3.24
CA HIS A 130 1.92 -23.55 3.31
C HIS A 130 1.32 -24.12 4.62
N GLU A 131 1.65 -23.52 5.77
CA GLU A 131 1.18 -23.93 7.10
C GLU A 131 -0.35 -23.94 7.18
N VAL A 132 -1.00 -22.89 6.66
CA VAL A 132 -2.47 -22.76 6.71
C VAL A 132 -3.16 -23.24 5.45
N ARG A 133 -2.42 -23.77 4.46
CA ARG A 133 -2.95 -24.15 3.13
C ARG A 133 -3.78 -23.04 2.51
N ALA A 134 -3.21 -21.83 2.47
CA ALA A 134 -3.84 -20.69 1.83
C ALA A 134 -3.75 -20.82 0.31
N ASP A 135 -4.74 -20.24 -0.38
CA ASP A 135 -4.79 -20.21 -1.83
C ASP A 135 -3.85 -19.14 -2.41
N ILE A 136 -3.55 -18.11 -1.62
CA ILE A 136 -2.68 -17.01 -2.02
C ILE A 136 -2.07 -16.30 -0.81
N GLY A 137 -0.82 -15.88 -0.96
CA GLY A 137 -0.13 -14.94 -0.09
C GLY A 137 0.04 -13.58 -0.75
N ILE A 138 -0.17 -12.50 0.02
CA ILE A 138 0.02 -11.12 -0.41
C ILE A 138 1.04 -10.46 0.53
N ALA A 139 2.20 -10.04 0.03
CA ALA A 139 3.17 -9.27 0.79
C ALA A 139 3.20 -7.81 0.31
N LEU A 140 2.97 -6.89 1.24
CA LEU A 140 3.11 -5.46 1.03
C LEU A 140 4.45 -4.97 1.58
N ASP A 141 4.88 -3.77 1.21
CA ASP A 141 5.99 -3.10 1.87
C ASP A 141 5.53 -2.02 2.86
N GLY A 142 6.48 -1.40 3.57
CA GLY A 142 6.20 -0.50 4.68
C GLY A 142 5.22 0.64 4.40
N ASP A 143 5.22 1.23 3.21
CA ASP A 143 4.26 2.26 2.78
C ASP A 143 3.21 1.74 1.79
N ALA A 144 3.25 0.44 1.51
CA ALA A 144 2.28 -0.31 0.71
C ALA A 144 2.10 0.21 -0.73
N ASP A 145 3.18 0.70 -1.34
CA ASP A 145 3.20 1.04 -2.77
C ASP A 145 3.69 -0.12 -3.65
N ARG A 146 4.16 -1.21 -3.04
CA ARG A 146 4.56 -2.45 -3.70
C ARG A 146 3.78 -3.65 -3.20
N VAL A 147 3.60 -4.63 -4.10
CA VAL A 147 3.02 -5.94 -3.80
C VAL A 147 3.88 -7.05 -4.40
N VAL A 148 4.05 -8.13 -3.65
CA VAL A 148 4.57 -9.42 -4.11
C VAL A 148 3.57 -10.49 -3.75
N ILE A 149 3.34 -11.43 -4.65
CA ILE A 149 2.40 -12.53 -4.45
C ILE A 149 3.16 -13.81 -4.17
N VAL A 150 2.55 -14.69 -3.38
CA VAL A 150 2.99 -16.06 -3.17
C VAL A 150 1.84 -16.98 -3.58
N ASP A 151 2.10 -17.95 -4.45
CA ASP A 151 1.09 -18.93 -4.87
C ASP A 151 0.83 -20.00 -3.79
N GLU A 152 -0.13 -20.88 -4.01
CA GLU A 152 -0.51 -21.95 -3.09
C GLU A 152 0.61 -22.98 -2.83
N ASN A 153 1.60 -23.04 -3.73
CA ASN A 153 2.77 -23.92 -3.62
C ASN A 153 3.93 -23.23 -2.88
N GLY A 154 3.76 -21.97 -2.49
CA GLY A 154 4.78 -21.17 -1.83
C GLY A 154 5.79 -20.54 -2.79
N ALA A 155 5.55 -20.55 -4.11
CA ALA A 155 6.41 -19.88 -5.07
C ALA A 155 6.12 -18.38 -5.11
N ILE A 156 7.18 -17.57 -5.26
CA ILE A 156 7.04 -16.12 -5.40
C ILE A 156 6.60 -15.80 -6.82
N VAL A 157 5.59 -14.94 -6.93
CA VAL A 157 5.11 -14.34 -8.17
C VAL A 157 5.45 -12.86 -8.11
N ASP A 158 6.41 -12.45 -8.93
CA ASP A 158 6.95 -11.09 -8.91
C ASP A 158 6.12 -10.08 -9.73
N GLY A 159 6.57 -8.83 -9.72
CA GLY A 159 5.88 -7.73 -10.40
C GLY A 159 5.76 -7.94 -11.91
N ASP A 160 6.72 -8.57 -12.57
CA ASP A 160 6.69 -8.80 -14.02
C ASP A 160 5.61 -9.82 -14.36
N GLN A 161 5.52 -10.91 -13.59
CA GLN A 161 4.49 -11.93 -13.75
C GLN A 161 3.08 -11.36 -13.49
N ILE A 162 2.93 -10.53 -12.45
CA ILE A 162 1.65 -9.86 -12.13
C ILE A 162 1.25 -8.91 -13.26
N MET A 163 2.18 -8.08 -13.74
CA MET A 163 1.93 -7.16 -14.86
C MET A 163 1.55 -7.90 -16.14
N ALA A 164 2.26 -8.99 -16.46
CA ALA A 164 1.97 -9.82 -17.63
C ALA A 164 0.55 -10.42 -17.56
N LEU A 165 0.17 -10.98 -16.40
CA LEU A 165 -1.17 -11.53 -16.17
C LEU A 165 -2.27 -10.48 -16.36
N ILE A 166 -2.09 -9.28 -15.77
CA ILE A 166 -3.06 -8.18 -15.88
C ILE A 166 -3.15 -7.70 -17.34
N ALA A 167 -2.02 -7.50 -18.01
CA ALA A 167 -1.97 -7.06 -19.40
C ALA A 167 -2.64 -8.07 -20.34
N GLU A 168 -2.36 -9.36 -20.17
CA GLU A 168 -3.00 -10.43 -20.96
C GLU A 168 -4.51 -10.46 -20.75
N SER A 169 -4.97 -10.42 -19.49
CA SER A 169 -6.40 -10.37 -19.17
C SER A 169 -7.10 -9.14 -19.78
N TRP A 170 -6.45 -7.98 -19.72
CA TRP A 170 -6.98 -6.75 -20.30
C TRP A 170 -6.98 -6.80 -21.83
N HIS A 171 -5.98 -7.40 -22.46
CA HIS A 171 -5.95 -7.59 -23.90
C HIS A 171 -7.11 -8.50 -24.36
N GLN A 172 -7.30 -9.65 -23.70
CA GLN A 172 -8.37 -10.60 -24.01
C GLN A 172 -9.78 -10.01 -23.83
N SER A 173 -9.93 -9.08 -22.88
CA SER A 173 -11.20 -8.37 -22.61
C SER A 173 -11.35 -7.05 -23.38
N GLY A 174 -10.39 -6.70 -24.27
CA GLY A 174 -10.44 -5.47 -25.06
C GLY A 174 -10.28 -4.17 -24.26
N ARG A 175 -9.71 -4.26 -23.05
CA ARG A 175 -9.44 -3.12 -22.14
C ARG A 175 -8.03 -2.54 -22.31
N LEU A 176 -7.11 -3.34 -22.86
CA LEU A 176 -5.76 -2.89 -23.17
C LEU A 176 -5.79 -2.12 -24.50
N ALA A 177 -5.47 -0.82 -24.45
CA ALA A 177 -5.44 0.09 -25.59
C ALA A 177 -4.21 -0.13 -26.48
#